data_AF-A0A078MIF7-F1
#
_entry.id   AF-A0A078MIF7-F1
#
_cell.length_a   1.000
_cell.length_b   1.000
_cell.length_c   1.000
_cell.angle_alpha   90.00
_cell.angle_beta   90.00
_cell.angle_gamma   90.00
#
_symmetry.space_group_name_H-M   'P 1'
#
loop_
_entity.id
_entity.type
_entity.pdbx_description
1 polymer ?
#
loop_
_entity_poly.entity_id
_entity_poly.type
_entity_poly.pdbx_seq_one_letter_code
_entity_poly.pdbx_strand_id
1 'polypeptide(L)'
;MAQRVEAGNWNQLLAGDCLAFTDSRSHFAAERLAADDRRFAELDVHPTGPLWGLGELPSTAATRLLEQAAAAAEPSLCQWLESAGLEQQRRILRLPITGLTWHYPSLDCLEIEFTLPTGCFATAVLRELLVLADEPGGGLESET
;
A
#
# COMPACT_ATOMS: atom_id res chain seq x y z
N MET A 1 -3.82 6.21 2.06
CA MET A 1 -3.98 5.56 0.74
C MET A 1 -5.30 5.94 0.08
N ALA A 2 -6.46 5.62 0.67
CA ALA A 2 -7.78 5.86 0.06
C ALA A 2 -7.97 7.30 -0.47
N GLN A 3 -7.64 8.32 0.32
CA GLN A 3 -7.70 9.73 -0.10
C GLN A 3 -6.86 10.04 -1.36
N ARG A 4 -5.69 9.39 -1.51
CA ARG A 4 -4.84 9.56 -2.70
C ARG A 4 -5.41 8.86 -3.93
N VAL A 5 -6.06 7.71 -3.73
CA VAL A 5 -6.75 6.99 -4.81
C VAL A 5 -7.93 7.83 -5.31
N GLU A 6 -8.75 8.34 -4.41
CA GLU A 6 -9.89 9.20 -4.72
C GLU A 6 -9.46 10.50 -5.42
N ALA A 7 -8.34 11.09 -4.99
CA ALA A 7 -7.76 12.28 -5.64
C ALA A 7 -7.02 11.97 -6.96
N GLY A 8 -6.92 10.70 -7.38
CA GLY A 8 -6.23 10.30 -8.62
C GLY A 8 -4.72 10.54 -8.61
N ASN A 9 -4.10 10.79 -7.44
CA ASN A 9 -2.68 11.13 -7.31
C ASN A 9 -1.85 10.03 -6.62
N TRP A 10 -2.42 8.83 -6.46
CA TRP A 10 -1.76 7.68 -5.83
C TRP A 10 -0.45 7.27 -6.53
N ASN A 11 -0.32 7.54 -7.83
CA ASN A 11 0.84 7.23 -8.66
C ASN A 11 1.73 8.46 -8.95
N GLN A 12 1.56 9.55 -8.20
CA GLN A 12 2.34 10.77 -8.34
C GLN A 12 3.17 11.05 -7.08
N LEU A 13 4.29 11.75 -7.27
CA LEU A 13 5.06 12.34 -6.18
C LEU A 13 4.43 13.67 -5.80
N LEU A 14 4.04 13.81 -4.52
CA LEU A 14 3.57 15.07 -3.97
C LEU A 14 4.70 15.75 -3.18
N ALA A 15 4.60 17.07 -3.04
CA ALA A 15 5.54 17.85 -2.25
C ALA A 15 5.56 17.37 -0.80
N GLY A 16 6.76 17.07 -0.29
CA GLY A 16 6.97 16.56 1.07
C GLY A 16 6.70 15.08 1.25
N ASP A 17 6.61 14.30 0.16
CA ASP A 17 6.55 12.84 0.23
C ASP A 17 7.79 12.23 0.87
N CYS A 18 7.58 11.15 1.62
CA CYS A 18 8.63 10.22 1.98
C CYS A 18 8.56 9.00 1.07
N LEU A 19 9.69 8.61 0.49
CA LEU A 19 9.82 7.49 -0.42
C LEU A 19 10.56 6.33 0.24
N ALA A 20 10.24 5.11 -0.18
CA ALA A 20 10.98 3.90 0.19
C ALA A 20 11.09 2.95 -1.00
N PHE A 21 12.13 2.12 -0.99
CA PHE A 21 12.26 1.00 -1.94
C PHE A 21 11.35 -0.15 -1.54
N THR A 22 10.95 -1.00 -2.49
CA THR A 22 10.03 -2.14 -2.30
C THR A 22 10.33 -2.97 -1.04
N ASP A 23 11.60 -3.33 -0.83
CA ASP A 23 12.02 -4.20 0.28
C ASP A 23 12.76 -3.46 1.40
N SER A 24 12.64 -2.12 1.46
CA SER A 24 13.33 -1.32 2.45
C SER A 24 12.40 -0.86 3.57
N ARG A 25 12.89 -0.96 4.81
CA ARG A 25 12.28 -0.31 5.99
C ARG A 25 12.71 1.15 6.14
N SER A 26 13.73 1.58 5.38
CA SER A 26 14.20 2.96 5.40
C SER A 26 13.42 3.80 4.41
N HIS A 27 13.20 5.07 4.77
CA HIS A 27 12.56 6.05 3.91
C HIS A 27 13.45 7.29 3.75
N PHE A 28 13.19 8.08 2.71
CA PHE A 28 13.90 9.32 2.43
C PHE A 28 12.96 10.36 1.82
N ALA A 29 13.28 11.64 1.98
CA ALA A 29 12.49 12.72 1.41
C ALA A 29 12.50 12.67 -0.13
N ALA A 30 11.35 12.87 -0.77
CA ALA A 30 11.18 12.78 -2.22
C ALA A 30 12.09 13.74 -2.98
N GLU A 31 12.43 14.88 -2.38
CA GLU A 31 13.33 15.89 -2.92
C GLU A 31 14.76 15.38 -3.15
N ARG A 32 15.13 14.23 -2.57
CA ARG A 32 16.42 13.56 -2.82
C ARG A 32 16.41 12.68 -4.07
N LEU A 33 15.24 12.40 -4.64
CA LEU A 33 15.12 11.64 -5.88
C LEU A 33 15.36 12.58 -7.08
N ALA A 34 16.18 12.16 -8.03
CA ALA A 34 16.37 12.94 -9.26
C ALA A 34 15.06 13.00 -10.06
N ALA A 35 14.81 14.12 -10.75
CA ALA A 35 13.57 14.33 -11.49
C ALA A 35 13.36 13.32 -12.64
N ASP A 36 14.46 12.78 -13.19
CA ASP A 36 14.50 11.79 -14.27
C ASP A 36 14.73 10.36 -13.76
N ASP A 37 14.61 10.12 -12.44
CA ASP A 37 14.81 8.82 -11.85
C ASP A 37 13.72 7.83 -12.27
N ARG A 38 14.11 6.85 -13.08
CA ARG A 38 13.20 5.85 -13.64
C ARG A 38 12.63 4.91 -12.60
N ARG A 39 13.25 4.75 -11.43
CA ARG A 39 12.82 3.79 -10.39
C ARG A 39 11.42 4.09 -9.85
N PHE A 40 10.99 5.35 -9.90
CA PHE A 40 9.62 5.69 -9.52
C PHE A 40 8.58 5.16 -10.53
N ALA A 41 8.88 5.30 -11.82
CA ALA A 41 8.05 4.83 -12.92
C ALA A 41 8.10 3.30 -13.09
N GLU A 42 9.25 2.70 -12.80
CA GLU A 42 9.50 1.25 -12.83
C GLU A 42 9.00 0.53 -11.57
N LEU A 43 8.33 1.24 -10.64
CA LEU A 43 7.77 0.68 -9.41
C LEU A 43 8.81 0.03 -8.47
N ASP A 44 9.99 0.64 -8.37
CA ASP A 44 11.04 0.24 -7.42
C ASP A 44 11.13 1.21 -6.21
N VAL A 45 10.73 2.48 -6.41
CA VAL A 45 10.63 3.49 -5.36
C VAL A 45 9.18 3.94 -5.22
N HIS A 46 8.65 4.03 -4.01
CA HIS A 46 7.22 4.30 -3.78
C HIS A 46 6.99 5.40 -2.75
N PRO A 47 5.91 6.20 -2.90
CA PRO A 47 5.40 7.01 -1.81
C PRO A 47 5.01 6.10 -0.65
N THR A 48 5.25 6.58 0.55
CA THR A 48 4.89 5.87 1.79
C THR A 48 3.75 6.59 2.49
N GLY A 49 3.10 5.92 3.45
CA GLY A 49 2.18 6.52 4.40
C GLY A 49 2.54 6.13 5.83
N PRO A 50 2.00 6.84 6.83
CA PRO A 50 2.34 6.62 8.22
C PRO A 50 1.64 5.37 8.74
N LEU A 51 2.39 4.56 9.49
CA LEU A 51 1.85 3.70 10.51
C LEU A 51 1.99 4.49 11.81
N TRP A 52 0.85 4.94 12.35
CA TRP A 52 0.82 5.96 13.39
C TRP A 52 1.44 5.47 14.71
N GLY A 53 2.13 6.38 15.39
CA GLY A 53 2.79 6.15 16.67
C GLY A 53 3.41 7.43 17.20
N LEU A 54 4.23 7.31 18.24
CA LEU A 54 5.01 8.37 18.86
C LEU A 54 6.03 8.96 17.88
N GLY A 55 6.21 10.28 17.98
CA GLY A 55 7.17 11.05 17.20
C GLY A 55 6.53 11.91 16.12
N GLU A 56 7.37 12.71 15.47
CA GLU A 56 6.95 13.62 14.41
C GLU A 56 6.85 12.91 13.05
N LEU A 57 5.93 13.39 12.22
CA LEU A 57 5.83 12.90 10.84
C LEU A 57 7.06 13.36 10.03
N PRO A 58 7.77 12.43 9.36
CA PRO A 58 8.90 12.78 8.50
C PRO A 58 8.44 13.46 7.19
N SER A 59 7.18 13.28 6.81
CA SER A 59 6.56 13.97 5.68
C SER A 59 6.48 15.47 5.93
N THR A 60 6.45 16.25 4.87
CA THR A 60 6.33 17.72 4.95
C THR A 60 5.27 18.24 3.98
N ALA A 61 5.12 19.57 3.92
CA ALA A 61 4.27 20.26 2.94
C ALA A 61 2.86 19.65 2.78
N ALA A 62 2.43 19.40 1.55
CA ALA A 62 1.09 18.89 1.26
C ALA A 62 0.87 17.48 1.83
N THR A 63 1.89 16.61 1.78
CA THR A 63 1.78 15.25 2.31
C THR A 63 1.58 15.23 3.82
N ARG A 64 2.25 16.10 4.58
CA ARG A 64 2.03 16.21 6.03
C ARG A 64 0.59 16.59 6.36
N LEU A 65 0.00 17.54 5.62
CA LEU A 65 -1.38 17.96 5.85
C LEU A 65 -2.37 16.82 5.58
N LEU A 66 -2.14 16.03 4.54
CA LEU A 66 -2.95 14.84 4.25
C LEU A 66 -2.85 13.80 5.37
N GLU A 67 -1.63 13.54 5.85
CA GLU A 67 -1.39 12.57 6.94
C GLU A 67 -2.01 13.03 8.26
N GLN A 68 -1.88 14.31 8.61
CA GLN A 68 -2.52 14.91 9.79
C GLN A 68 -4.05 14.90 9.69
N ALA A 69 -4.61 15.17 8.50
CA ALA A 69 -6.05 15.09 8.29
C ALA A 69 -6.58 13.66 8.47
N ALA A 70 -5.84 12.64 8.00
CA ALA A 70 -6.19 11.25 8.22
C ALA A 70 -6.14 10.87 9.71
N ALA A 71 -5.12 11.33 10.45
CA ALA A 71 -5.02 11.10 11.89
C ALA A 71 -6.12 11.83 12.69
N ALA A 72 -6.46 13.06 12.29
CA ALA A 72 -7.50 13.85 12.91
C ALA A 72 -8.91 13.26 12.75
N ALA A 73 -9.12 12.39 11.75
CA ALA A 73 -10.37 11.64 11.60
C ALA A 73 -10.53 10.52 12.65
N GLU A 74 -9.42 10.04 13.24
CA GLU A 74 -9.38 8.92 14.18
C GLU A 74 -8.54 9.23 15.43
N PRO A 75 -8.85 10.30 16.19
CA PRO A 75 -7.98 10.80 17.25
C PRO A 75 -7.82 9.81 18.42
N SER A 76 -8.88 9.05 18.76
CA SER A 76 -8.84 8.05 19.82
C SER A 76 -7.92 6.87 19.48
N LEU A 77 -7.90 6.44 18.21
CA LEU A 77 -7.02 5.38 17.75
C LEU A 77 -5.56 5.86 17.78
N CYS A 78 -5.31 7.08 17.27
CA CYS A 78 -3.97 7.68 17.29
C CYS A 78 -3.41 7.77 18.72
N GLN A 79 -4.21 8.30 19.65
CA GLN A 79 -3.82 8.40 21.06
C GLN A 79 -3.59 7.02 21.70
N TRP A 80 -4.41 6.03 21.35
CA TRP A 80 -4.23 4.67 21.85
C TRP A 80 -2.91 4.06 21.36
N LEU A 81 -2.59 4.18 20.07
CA LEU A 81 -1.34 3.69 19.48
C LEU A 81 -0.11 4.34 20.13
N GLU A 82 -0.18 5.66 20.37
CA GLU A 82 0.85 6.40 21.10
C GLU A 82 0.99 5.93 22.55
N SER A 83 -0.13 5.73 23.25
CA SER A 83 -0.14 5.25 24.65
C SER A 83 0.40 3.83 24.79
N ALA A 84 0.27 3.02 23.73
CA ALA A 84 0.85 1.68 23.63
C ALA A 84 2.36 1.70 23.34
N GLY A 85 2.98 2.88 23.18
CA GLY A 85 4.41 3.03 22.96
C GLY A 85 4.86 2.67 21.54
N LEU A 86 3.95 2.60 20.56
CA LEU A 86 4.33 2.35 19.17
C LEU A 86 5.05 3.56 18.61
N GLU A 87 6.13 3.33 17.87
CA GLU A 87 6.87 4.38 17.16
C GLU A 87 6.26 4.63 15.77
N GLN A 88 6.35 5.87 15.29
CA GLN A 88 6.03 6.20 13.89
C GLN A 88 6.82 5.30 12.93
N GLN A 89 6.11 4.59 12.05
CA GLN A 89 6.71 3.81 10.96
C GLN A 89 6.15 4.24 9.60
N ARG A 90 6.76 3.75 8.53
CA ARG A 90 6.37 4.07 7.16
C ARG A 90 6.10 2.78 6.40
N ARG A 91 5.05 2.77 5.58
CA ARG A 91 4.73 1.66 4.67
C ARG A 91 4.52 2.18 3.26
N ILE A 92 5.06 1.48 2.26
CA ILE A 92 4.81 1.81 0.84
C ILE A 92 3.30 1.77 0.55
N LEU A 93 2.84 2.73 -0.24
CA LEU A 93 1.43 2.88 -0.58
C LEU A 93 1.04 2.16 -1.87
N ARG A 94 2.02 1.65 -2.62
CA ARG A 94 1.82 0.90 -3.86
C ARG A 94 2.29 -0.53 -3.62
N LEU A 95 1.54 -1.51 -4.13
CA LEU A 95 1.93 -2.91 -4.11
C LEU A 95 2.54 -3.27 -5.46
N PRO A 96 3.88 -3.35 -5.60
CA PRO A 96 4.48 -3.85 -6.82
C PRO A 96 4.21 -5.35 -6.94
N ILE A 97 3.68 -5.77 -8.09
CA ILE A 97 3.53 -7.18 -8.46
C ILE A 97 4.44 -7.47 -9.64
N THR A 98 5.05 -8.65 -9.65
CA THR A 98 5.92 -9.10 -10.74
C THR A 98 5.47 -10.47 -11.24
N GLY A 99 5.77 -10.76 -12.51
CA GLY A 99 5.46 -12.06 -13.10
C GLY A 99 3.96 -12.34 -13.19
N LEU A 100 3.12 -11.31 -13.35
CA LEU A 100 1.69 -11.50 -13.54
C LEU A 100 1.45 -12.27 -14.85
N THR A 101 0.98 -13.51 -14.72
CA THR A 101 0.49 -14.31 -15.83
C THR A 101 -0.87 -14.87 -15.48
N TRP A 102 -1.68 -15.16 -16.49
CA TRP A 102 -2.98 -15.77 -16.29
C TRP A 102 -3.35 -16.63 -17.49
N HIS A 103 -4.14 -17.66 -17.22
CA HIS A 103 -4.75 -18.47 -18.27
C HIS A 103 -6.03 -19.14 -17.77
N TYR A 104 -6.78 -19.70 -18.71
CA TYR A 104 -8.01 -20.44 -18.44
C TYR A 104 -7.78 -21.93 -18.71
N PRO A 105 -7.45 -22.74 -17.70
CA PRO A 105 -7.31 -24.20 -17.89
C PRO A 105 -8.66 -24.88 -18.24
N SER A 106 -9.79 -24.27 -17.88
CA SER A 106 -11.15 -24.63 -18.30
C SER A 106 -12.01 -23.37 -18.47
N LEU A 107 -13.25 -23.50 -18.95
CA LEU A 107 -14.13 -22.36 -19.22
C LEU A 107 -14.55 -21.60 -17.95
N ASP A 108 -14.46 -22.25 -16.79
CA ASP A 108 -14.93 -21.80 -15.48
C ASP A 108 -13.81 -21.62 -14.45
N CYS A 109 -12.55 -21.83 -14.86
CA CYS A 109 -11.39 -21.70 -14.00
C CYS A 109 -10.43 -20.65 -14.56
N LEU A 110 -10.08 -19.66 -13.74
CA LEU A 110 -9.04 -18.68 -14.02
C LEU A 110 -7.85 -18.97 -13.10
N GLU A 111 -6.72 -19.34 -13.68
CA GLU A 111 -5.46 -19.45 -12.95
C GLU A 111 -4.67 -18.15 -13.10
N ILE A 112 -4.20 -17.60 -11.98
CA ILE A 112 -3.41 -16.37 -11.93
C ILE A 112 -2.15 -16.63 -11.12
N GLU A 113 -1.00 -16.33 -11.72
CA GLU A 113 0.30 -16.39 -11.05
C GLU A 113 0.88 -14.99 -10.93
N PHE A 114 1.42 -14.64 -9.76
CA PHE A 114 2.18 -13.42 -9.53
C PHE A 114 3.04 -13.56 -8.26
N THR A 115 4.10 -12.76 -8.17
CA THR A 115 4.95 -12.66 -6.97
C THR A 115 4.65 -11.39 -6.19
N LEU A 116 4.63 -11.50 -4.86
CA LEU A 116 4.43 -10.39 -3.93
C LEU A 116 5.64 -10.21 -3.00
N PRO A 117 5.93 -8.96 -2.57
CA PRO A 117 6.86 -8.70 -1.48
C PRO A 117 6.39 -9.33 -0.16
N THR A 118 7.32 -9.54 0.77
CA THR A 118 6.99 -10.08 2.10
C THR A 118 6.02 -9.15 2.85
N GLY A 119 5.02 -9.73 3.52
CA GLY A 119 4.03 -8.97 4.29
C GLY A 119 2.91 -8.34 3.44
N CYS A 120 2.77 -8.78 2.19
CA CYS A 120 1.66 -8.46 1.29
C CYS A 120 0.76 -9.69 1.09
N PHE A 121 -0.51 -9.46 0.77
CA PHE A 121 -1.52 -10.53 0.67
C PHE A 121 -2.05 -10.64 -0.77
N ALA A 122 -2.13 -11.86 -1.29
CA ALA A 122 -2.72 -12.14 -2.61
C ALA A 122 -4.16 -11.64 -2.73
N THR A 123 -4.92 -11.67 -1.63
CA THR A 123 -6.29 -11.14 -1.55
C THR A 123 -6.37 -9.65 -1.89
N ALA A 124 -5.31 -8.87 -1.65
CA ALA A 124 -5.27 -7.47 -2.03
C ALA A 124 -5.24 -7.29 -3.56
N VAL A 125 -4.56 -8.18 -4.29
CA VAL A 125 -4.54 -8.18 -5.77
C VAL A 125 -5.86 -8.71 -6.30
N LEU A 126 -6.34 -9.84 -5.78
CA LEU A 126 -7.59 -10.45 -6.25
C LEU A 126 -8.79 -9.53 -6.06
N ARG A 127 -8.82 -8.75 -4.97
CA ARG A 127 -9.86 -7.73 -4.74
C ARG A 127 -9.94 -6.67 -5.84
N GLU A 128 -8.84 -6.35 -6.49
CA GLU A 128 -8.81 -5.36 -7.58
C GLU A 128 -9.15 -5.98 -8.94
N LEU A 129 -9.11 -7.32 -9.06
CA LEU A 129 -9.38 -8.05 -10.31
C LEU A 129 -10.77 -8.67 -10.34
N LEU A 130 -11.33 -9.03 -9.18
CA LEU A 130 -12.51 -9.87 -9.05
C LEU A 130 -13.53 -9.23 -8.10
N VAL A 131 -14.81 -9.38 -8.44
CA VAL A 131 -15.91 -9.13 -7.51
C VAL A 131 -16.32 -10.48 -6.92
N LEU A 132 -16.12 -10.64 -5.61
CA LEU A 132 -16.61 -11.81 -4.89
C LEU A 132 -18.14 -11.73 -4.82
N ALA A 133 -18.82 -12.71 -5.37
CA ALA A 133 -20.24 -12.93 -5.18
C ALA A 133 -20.41 -13.99 -4.07
N ASP A 134 -21.15 -13.66 -3.03
CA ASP A 134 -21.54 -14.66 -2.02
C ASP A 134 -22.61 -15.57 -2.61
N GLU A 135 -22.24 -16.81 -2.93
CA GLU A 135 -23.21 -17.89 -3.12
C GLU A 135 -23.34 -18.70 -1.82
N PRO A 136 -24.55 -18.85 -1.26
CA PRO A 136 -24.77 -19.72 -0.10
C PRO A 136 -24.66 -21.19 -0.53
N GLY A 137 -23.45 -21.75 -0.56
CA GLY A 137 -23.28 -23.16 -0.92
C GLY A 137 -21.86 -23.72 -0.99
N GLY A 138 -20.80 -22.90 -0.94
CA GLY A 138 -19.41 -23.36 -1.07
C GLY A 138 -18.87 -24.06 0.18
N GLY A 139 -19.39 -25.23 0.52
CA GLY A 139 -18.72 -26.15 1.43
C GLY A 139 -17.42 -26.62 0.78
N LEU A 140 -16.29 -26.47 1.48
CA LEU A 140 -15.04 -27.11 1.08
C LEU A 140 -15.26 -28.63 1.19
N GLU A 141 -15.45 -29.30 0.05
CA GLU A 141 -15.37 -30.75 0.01
C GLU A 141 -13.91 -31.13 0.29
N SER A 142 -13.64 -31.49 1.55
CA SER A 142 -12.38 -32.13 1.93
C SER A 142 -12.33 -33.51 1.27
N GLU A 143 -11.51 -33.66 0.24
CA GLU A 143 -11.19 -34.97 -0.33
C GLU A 143 -10.54 -35.85 0.76
N THR A 144 -11.22 -36.94 1.14
CA THR A 144 -10.68 -38.08 1.90
C THR A 144 -9.96 -39.06 1.00
#